data_AF-A0A8H4JQK7-F1
#
_entry.id   AF-A0A8H4JQK7-F1
#
_cell.length_a   1.000
_cell.length_b   1.000
_cell.length_c   1.000
_cell.angle_alpha   90.00
_cell.angle_beta   90.00
_cell.angle_gamma   90.00
#
_symmetry.space_group_name_H-M   'P 1'
#
loop_
_entity.id
_entity.type
_entity.pdbx_description
1 polymer ?
#
loop_
_entity_poly.entity_id
_entity_poly.type
_entity_poly.pdbx_seq_one_letter_code
_entity_poly.pdbx_strand_id
1 'polypeptide(L)'
;MGVSILSLFASGLLYWGMVSSAPLHFPGDPDSATPFISPRSTNHSVFQLDNAASTGFVWSSIGVAVLTAFFQGLVTSLAYMTESSNSWTFRFRLAKVEHWWWTLVSFLLFISLFFNVVSFASGNSNEAVAVLVLSTTTLLAIVQYMLPAWRSREYLHNRFLAWTGPSRTGVNSNLQSFCGGKEDWYSLAKQAKLRGTRGVPSDNYGWRLFRIDGIQMDPTDILKSGVVNPLTVSKTQKTRYIYHDGYPDHGTVSLYWGVHSGFLPRVSRSISSVPVNLLKSTPFTNDGFAGEGLCLAMGILGRNKGLKPRNLVFNMNGALSTQLENDSTWYPRPAKTLRSYYRKLLEDIYGGLGNPFVCAAIELSLILMDATPTAVASWLTTGCEHQSIQVNEDLKRHDANDEELKAHYESSYVSMIISINNMKDGKVGQYNHGKAQVVRPDIICLGLLLKARGMPKPTWWGMQKFRSYRQGEDAHLDFKWKDAAAKLLGLPSYPNGCEDDYWVESYETNKESVLRISISEGVVTTADGNL
;
A
#
# COMPACT_ATOMS: atom_id res chain seq x y z
N MET A 1 53.64 -18.63 1.75
CA MET A 1 53.21 -17.21 1.67
C MET A 1 51.87 -17.19 0.98
N GLY A 2 50.79 -16.97 1.73
CA GLY A 2 49.43 -17.00 1.21
C GLY A 2 48.51 -16.25 2.15
N VAL A 3 48.68 -14.93 2.20
CA VAL A 3 47.69 -14.06 2.83
C VAL A 3 46.46 -14.12 1.94
N SER A 4 45.37 -14.69 2.47
CA SER A 4 44.11 -14.83 1.74
C SER A 4 43.62 -13.44 1.32
N ILE A 5 43.29 -13.27 0.05
CA ILE A 5 42.72 -12.04 -0.53
C ILE A 5 41.50 -11.55 0.28
N LEU A 6 40.81 -12.46 0.99
CA LEU A 6 39.73 -12.15 1.90
C LEU A 6 40.17 -11.33 3.13
N SER A 7 41.37 -11.54 3.67
CA SER A 7 41.88 -10.76 4.81
C SER A 7 42.29 -9.36 4.36
N LEU A 8 42.83 -9.22 3.15
CA LEU A 8 43.14 -7.91 2.55
C LEU A 8 41.87 -7.10 2.25
N PHE A 9 40.77 -7.74 1.83
CA PHE A 9 39.49 -7.07 1.63
C PHE A 9 38.82 -6.66 2.95
N ALA A 10 38.89 -7.51 3.98
CA ALA A 10 38.36 -7.20 5.30
C ALA A 10 39.13 -6.05 5.98
N SER A 11 40.46 -6.03 5.85
CA SER A 11 41.31 -4.94 6.34
C SER A 11 41.12 -3.65 5.52
N GLY A 12 40.92 -3.75 4.21
CA GLY A 12 40.68 -2.59 3.33
C GLY A 12 39.35 -1.88 3.61
N LEU A 13 38.28 -2.63 3.90
CA LEU A 13 36.97 -2.07 4.26
C LEU A 13 36.97 -1.41 5.64
N LEU A 14 37.74 -1.95 6.60
CA LEU A 14 37.93 -1.32 7.91
C LEU A 14 38.77 -0.04 7.84
N TYR A 15 39.76 0.01 6.95
CA TYR A 15 40.62 1.19 6.77
C TYR A 15 39.88 2.33 6.05
N TRP A 16 39.03 2.02 5.06
CA TRP A 16 38.28 3.05 4.33
C TRP A 16 37.20 3.72 5.18
N GLY A 17 36.64 3.02 6.18
CA GLY A 17 35.67 3.57 7.12
C GLY A 17 36.26 4.57 8.13
N MET A 18 37.58 4.63 8.28
CA MET A 18 38.25 5.47 9.30
C MET A 18 39.00 6.69 8.75
N VAL A 19 39.13 6.86 7.43
CA VAL A 19 39.94 7.94 6.84
C VAL A 19 39.16 9.23 6.53
N SER A 20 37.82 9.24 6.63
CA SER A 20 37.03 10.47 6.45
C SER A 20 36.71 11.17 7.78
N SER A 21 37.73 11.60 8.53
CA SER A 21 37.69 12.76 9.44
C SER A 21 39.00 12.89 10.24
N ALA A 22 39.99 13.54 9.66
CA ALA A 22 41.02 14.22 10.46
C ALA A 22 40.66 15.71 10.55
N PRO A 23 40.97 16.34 11.70
CA PRO A 23 41.84 17.50 11.64
C PRO A 23 43.12 17.27 12.45
N LEU A 24 44.24 17.55 11.79
CA LEU A 24 45.58 17.65 12.34
C LEU A 24 45.69 18.84 13.31
N HIS A 25 46.20 18.59 14.51
CA HIS A 25 46.80 19.63 15.34
C HIS A 25 48.08 19.10 16.02
N PHE A 26 49.21 19.72 15.66
CA PHE A 26 50.49 19.71 16.39
C PHE A 26 50.54 20.98 17.26
N PRO A 27 51.09 20.93 18.49
CA PRO A 27 52.54 21.10 18.69
C PRO A 27 53.09 20.14 19.77
N GLY A 28 54.36 19.74 19.75
CA GLY A 28 55.50 20.52 20.25
C GLY A 28 56.24 19.67 21.30
N ASP A 29 57.55 19.60 21.18
CA ASP A 29 58.46 18.53 21.63
C ASP A 29 58.94 18.70 23.10
N PRO A 30 59.94 17.94 23.61
CA PRO A 30 59.79 17.01 24.73
C PRO A 30 60.50 17.49 26.01
N ASP A 31 60.14 16.92 27.17
CA ASP A 31 61.04 16.61 28.29
C ASP A 31 60.24 16.39 29.57
N SER A 32 60.17 15.13 30.02
CA SER A 32 60.33 14.80 31.44
C SER A 32 60.19 13.29 31.67
N ALA A 33 61.33 12.69 31.99
CA ALA A 33 61.52 11.60 32.95
C ALA A 33 60.36 10.60 33.15
N THR A 34 60.56 9.42 32.57
CA THR A 34 59.97 8.15 32.98
C THR A 34 60.01 7.93 34.49
N PRO A 35 58.87 7.64 35.14
CA PRO A 35 58.82 6.66 36.19
C PRO A 35 58.45 5.31 35.57
N PHE A 36 59.30 4.30 35.77
CA PHE A 36 58.97 2.90 35.56
C PHE A 36 57.75 2.56 36.42
N ILE A 37 56.55 2.68 35.85
CA ILE A 37 55.33 2.12 36.43
C ILE A 37 55.41 0.62 36.11
N SER A 38 55.84 -0.16 37.11
CA SER A 38 55.64 -1.61 37.11
C SER A 38 54.20 -1.91 36.65
N PRO A 39 53.98 -2.83 35.70
CA PRO A 39 52.63 -3.14 35.24
C PRO A 39 51.84 -3.61 36.45
N ARG A 40 50.89 -2.78 36.88
CA ARG A 40 49.98 -3.10 37.96
C ARG A 40 49.20 -4.33 37.50
N SER A 41 49.59 -5.50 38.00
CA SER A 41 48.87 -6.76 37.82
C SER A 41 47.50 -6.57 38.46
N THR A 42 46.53 -6.11 37.67
CA THR A 42 45.12 -6.16 38.03
C THR A 42 44.63 -7.58 37.80
N ASN A 43 45.15 -8.53 38.58
CA ASN A 43 44.58 -9.87 38.75
C ASN A 43 43.33 -9.79 39.64
N HIS A 44 42.39 -8.92 39.28
CA HIS A 44 41.06 -8.90 39.88
C HIS A 44 40.11 -9.68 38.96
N SER A 45 40.27 -11.00 38.95
CA SER A 45 39.21 -11.89 38.46
C SER A 45 38.06 -11.81 39.46
N VAL A 46 36.89 -11.32 39.04
CA VAL A 46 35.71 -11.23 39.90
C VAL A 46 35.17 -12.63 40.23
N PHE A 47 35.44 -13.61 39.35
CA PHE A 47 35.15 -15.03 39.54
C PHE A 47 36.32 -15.88 39.05
N GLN A 48 36.77 -16.87 39.83
CA GLN A 48 37.72 -17.87 39.37
C GLN A 48 36.96 -19.00 38.66
N LEU A 49 37.03 -19.01 37.33
CA LEU A 49 36.57 -20.13 36.51
C LEU A 49 37.77 -21.01 36.12
N ASP A 50 37.54 -22.31 35.94
CA ASP A 50 38.52 -23.21 35.36
C ASP A 50 38.93 -22.71 33.95
N ASN A 51 40.22 -22.83 33.61
CA ASN A 51 40.78 -22.40 32.34
C ASN A 51 40.09 -23.07 31.15
N ALA A 52 39.65 -24.32 31.33
CA ALA A 52 38.86 -25.06 30.34
C ALA A 52 37.49 -24.41 30.09
N ALA A 53 36.81 -23.97 31.15
CA ALA A 53 35.52 -23.29 31.05
C ALA A 53 35.66 -21.90 30.41
N SER A 54 36.66 -21.13 30.82
CA SER A 54 36.98 -19.83 30.23
C SER A 54 37.26 -19.91 28.72
N THR A 55 38.06 -20.90 28.31
CA THR A 55 38.34 -21.18 26.89
C THR A 55 37.07 -21.61 26.14
N GLY A 56 36.20 -22.40 26.78
CA GLY A 56 34.90 -22.79 26.24
C GLY A 56 33.99 -21.60 25.95
N PHE A 57 34.00 -20.55 26.78
CA PHE A 57 33.21 -19.33 26.54
C PHE A 57 33.70 -18.55 25.32
N VAL A 58 35.02 -18.45 25.10
CA VAL A 58 35.57 -17.77 23.92
C VAL A 58 35.17 -18.48 22.63
N TRP A 59 35.36 -19.80 22.55
CA TRP A 59 34.97 -20.57 21.38
C TRP A 59 33.46 -20.55 21.14
N SER A 60 32.66 -20.55 22.21
CA SER A 60 31.21 -20.38 22.12
C SER A 60 30.85 -19.01 21.53
N SER A 61 31.52 -17.94 21.98
CA SER A 61 31.32 -16.60 21.43
C SER A 61 31.68 -16.51 19.95
N ILE A 62 32.83 -17.06 19.55
CA ILE A 62 33.24 -17.12 18.13
C ILE A 62 32.22 -17.90 17.31
N GLY A 63 31.77 -19.06 17.80
CA GLY A 63 30.75 -19.87 17.14
C GLY A 63 29.44 -19.10 16.91
N VAL A 64 28.97 -18.36 17.92
CA VAL A 64 27.77 -17.51 17.82
C VAL A 64 27.99 -16.34 16.84
N ALA A 65 29.17 -15.72 16.84
CA ALA A 65 29.49 -14.64 15.91
C ALA A 65 29.51 -15.11 14.44
N VAL A 66 30.12 -16.26 14.16
CA VAL A 66 30.10 -16.88 12.82
C VAL A 66 28.68 -17.20 12.38
N LEU A 67 27.87 -17.77 13.28
CA LEU A 67 26.46 -18.06 13.01
C LEU A 67 25.67 -16.78 12.69
N THR A 68 25.93 -15.71 13.45
CA THR A 68 25.31 -14.39 13.23
C THR A 68 25.66 -13.83 11.86
N ALA A 69 26.94 -13.83 11.48
CA ALA A 69 27.40 -13.36 10.19
C ALA A 69 26.79 -14.18 9.03
N PHE A 70 26.67 -15.51 9.20
CA PHE A 70 25.98 -16.38 8.24
C PHE A 70 24.50 -15.99 8.08
N PHE A 71 23.76 -15.81 9.18
CA PHE A 71 22.34 -15.40 9.11
C PHE A 71 22.16 -14.03 8.47
N GLN A 72 23.02 -13.06 8.81
CA GLN A 72 22.98 -11.73 8.18
C GLN A 72 23.22 -11.82 6.67
N GLY A 73 24.27 -12.53 6.25
CA GLY A 73 24.59 -12.74 4.83
C GLY A 73 23.50 -13.50 4.08
N LEU A 74 22.85 -14.46 4.74
CA LEU A 74 21.72 -15.20 4.18
C LEU A 74 20.51 -14.29 3.93
N VAL A 75 20.13 -13.45 4.89
CA VAL A 75 18.98 -12.54 4.76
C VAL A 75 19.22 -11.54 3.63
N THR A 76 20.40 -10.92 3.56
CA THR A 76 20.73 -9.96 2.50
C THR A 76 20.79 -10.62 1.13
N SER A 77 21.37 -11.83 1.04
CA SER A 77 21.43 -12.60 -0.21
C SER A 77 20.04 -13.03 -0.68
N LEU A 78 19.17 -13.48 0.24
CA LEU A 78 17.78 -13.82 -0.08
C LEU A 78 17.00 -12.61 -0.58
N ALA A 79 17.14 -11.45 0.06
CA ALA A 79 16.50 -10.22 -0.42
C ALA A 79 16.96 -9.89 -1.86
N TYR A 80 18.27 -9.91 -2.10
CA TYR A 80 18.85 -9.64 -3.43
C TYR A 80 18.43 -10.66 -4.50
N MET A 81 18.48 -11.96 -4.19
CA MET A 81 18.07 -13.02 -5.12
C MET A 81 16.59 -12.95 -5.47
N THR A 82 15.74 -12.62 -4.48
CA THR A 82 14.29 -12.54 -4.71
C THR A 82 13.89 -11.30 -5.51
N GLU A 83 14.59 -10.19 -5.33
CA GLU A 83 14.41 -8.99 -6.16
C GLU A 83 14.94 -9.19 -7.58
N SER A 84 16.16 -9.73 -7.74
CA SER A 84 16.77 -9.98 -9.07
C SER A 84 16.05 -11.05 -9.91
N SER A 85 15.43 -12.04 -9.25
CA SER A 85 14.59 -13.05 -9.92
C SER A 85 13.13 -12.62 -10.14
N ASN A 86 12.77 -11.36 -9.84
CA ASN A 86 11.41 -10.84 -9.96
C ASN A 86 10.37 -11.62 -9.09
N SER A 87 10.83 -12.23 -7.99
CA SER A 87 10.02 -13.04 -7.06
C SER A 87 9.38 -12.18 -5.96
N TRP A 88 8.71 -11.11 -6.36
CA TRP A 88 8.22 -10.07 -5.45
C TRP A 88 7.24 -10.54 -4.39
N THR A 89 6.35 -11.47 -4.72
CA THR A 89 5.42 -12.07 -3.73
C THR A 89 6.19 -12.68 -2.57
N PHE A 90 7.25 -13.42 -2.86
CA PHE A 90 8.08 -14.03 -1.83
C PHE A 90 8.91 -12.97 -1.07
N ARG A 91 9.50 -12.00 -1.78
CA ARG A 91 10.22 -10.86 -1.17
C ARG A 91 9.36 -10.10 -0.15
N PHE A 92 8.09 -9.84 -0.48
CA PHE A 92 7.17 -9.12 0.41
C PHE A 92 6.74 -9.98 1.61
N ARG A 93 6.58 -11.30 1.43
CA ARG A 93 6.37 -12.23 2.55
C ARG A 93 7.57 -12.26 3.49
N LEU A 94 8.79 -12.29 2.95
CA LEU A 94 10.02 -12.18 3.74
C LEU A 94 10.09 -10.85 4.50
N ALA A 95 9.72 -9.74 3.85
CA ALA A 95 9.70 -8.42 4.49
C ALA A 95 8.82 -8.41 5.76
N LYS A 96 7.67 -9.10 5.75
CA LYS A 96 6.78 -9.16 6.91
C LYS A 96 7.44 -9.75 8.15
N VAL A 97 8.39 -10.66 7.98
CA VAL A 97 9.10 -11.32 9.10
C VAL A 97 10.49 -10.72 9.35
N GLU A 98 10.89 -9.69 8.60
CA GLU A 98 12.20 -9.04 8.66
C GLU A 98 12.56 -8.58 10.09
N HIS A 99 11.60 -8.05 10.84
CA HIS A 99 11.79 -7.64 12.23
C HIS A 99 12.19 -8.81 13.16
N TRP A 100 11.64 -10.01 12.95
CA TRP A 100 12.03 -11.20 13.71
C TRP A 100 13.45 -11.64 13.38
N TRP A 101 13.85 -11.57 12.11
CA TRP A 101 15.21 -11.88 11.69
C TRP A 101 16.24 -10.95 12.34
N TRP A 102 16.01 -9.63 12.30
CA TRP A 102 16.92 -8.67 12.93
C TRP A 102 16.93 -8.77 14.46
N THR A 103 15.82 -9.17 15.06
CA THR A 103 15.75 -9.48 16.50
C THR A 103 16.62 -10.69 16.84
N LEU A 104 16.53 -11.77 16.04
CA LEU A 104 17.36 -12.96 16.22
C LEU A 104 18.85 -12.63 16.08
N VAL A 105 19.23 -11.86 15.05
CA VAL A 105 20.62 -11.39 14.86
C VAL A 105 21.10 -10.59 16.07
N SER A 106 20.29 -9.63 16.55
CA SER A 106 20.64 -8.80 17.72
C SER A 106 20.75 -9.63 19.00
N PHE A 107 19.90 -10.64 19.17
CA PHE A 107 19.93 -11.56 20.30
C PHE A 107 21.18 -12.45 20.29
N LEU A 108 21.58 -12.97 19.13
CA LEU A 108 22.83 -13.74 18.99
C LEU A 108 24.07 -12.88 19.29
N LEU A 109 24.11 -11.64 18.81
CA LEU A 109 25.17 -10.68 19.17
C LEU A 109 25.22 -10.42 20.67
N PHE A 110 24.05 -10.28 21.32
CA PHE A 110 23.97 -10.11 22.77
C PHE A 110 24.51 -11.33 23.53
N ILE A 111 24.19 -12.56 23.10
CA ILE A 111 24.76 -13.79 23.69
C ILE A 111 26.29 -13.84 23.51
N SER A 112 26.78 -13.49 22.32
CA SER A 112 28.23 -13.42 22.05
C SER A 112 28.91 -12.38 22.96
N LEU A 113 28.27 -11.23 23.19
CA LEU A 113 28.75 -10.20 24.10
C LEU A 113 28.79 -10.72 25.54
N PHE A 114 27.74 -11.40 25.99
CA PHE A 114 27.68 -12.00 27.32
C PHE A 114 28.83 -12.99 27.56
N PHE A 115 29.08 -13.91 26.61
CA PHE A 115 30.20 -14.86 26.73
C PHE A 115 31.56 -14.18 26.75
N ASN A 116 31.75 -13.11 25.97
CA ASN A 116 32.99 -12.33 25.99
C ASN A 116 33.20 -11.59 27.32
N VAL A 117 32.14 -10.99 27.87
CA VAL A 117 32.19 -10.32 29.18
C VAL A 117 32.50 -11.32 30.30
N VAL A 118 31.86 -12.50 30.30
CA VAL A 118 32.14 -13.56 31.28
C VAL A 118 33.58 -14.04 31.17
N SER A 119 34.08 -14.26 29.95
CA SER A 119 35.48 -14.68 29.74
C SER A 119 36.48 -13.61 30.20
N PHE A 120 36.21 -12.34 29.91
CA PHE A 120 37.00 -11.21 30.40
C PHE A 120 36.99 -11.13 31.94
N ALA A 121 35.81 -11.25 32.56
CA ALA A 121 35.65 -11.21 34.01
C ALA A 121 36.32 -12.40 34.73
N SER A 122 36.46 -13.55 34.06
CA SER A 122 37.19 -14.72 34.55
C SER A 122 38.71 -14.63 34.41
N GLY A 123 39.24 -13.48 34.00
CA GLY A 123 40.68 -13.25 33.88
C GLY A 123 41.30 -13.79 32.59
N ASN A 124 40.47 -14.16 31.60
CA ASN A 124 40.99 -14.41 30.27
C ASN A 124 41.36 -13.07 29.66
N SER A 125 42.60 -12.92 29.20
CA SER A 125 43.15 -11.70 28.62
C SER A 125 42.59 -11.42 27.22
N ASN A 126 41.28 -11.62 27.01
CA ASN A 126 40.62 -11.03 25.86
C ASN A 126 40.85 -9.52 25.96
N GLU A 127 41.50 -8.96 24.95
CA GLU A 127 41.79 -7.53 24.89
C GLU A 127 40.48 -6.76 25.13
N ALA A 128 40.50 -5.78 26.03
CA ALA A 128 39.34 -4.92 26.30
C ALA A 128 38.73 -4.33 25.00
N VAL A 129 39.56 -4.21 23.97
CA VAL A 129 39.20 -3.90 22.58
C VAL A 129 38.13 -4.84 22.01
N ALA A 130 38.22 -6.16 22.22
CA ALA A 130 37.24 -7.12 21.70
C ALA A 130 35.84 -6.92 22.32
N VAL A 131 35.79 -6.68 23.64
CA VAL A 131 34.53 -6.36 24.35
C VAL A 131 33.97 -5.02 23.87
N LEU A 132 34.83 -4.01 23.65
CA LEU A 132 34.43 -2.71 23.12
C LEU A 132 33.90 -2.79 21.68
N VAL A 133 34.57 -3.52 20.80
CA VAL A 133 34.16 -3.71 19.41
C VAL A 133 32.81 -4.43 19.36
N LEU A 134 32.65 -5.50 20.14
CA LEU A 134 31.42 -6.29 20.12
C LEU A 134 30.23 -5.53 20.73
N SER A 135 30.45 -4.78 21.81
CA SER A 135 29.42 -3.91 22.40
C SER A 135 29.00 -2.80 21.43
N THR A 136 29.96 -2.14 20.77
CA THR A 136 29.68 -1.13 19.73
C THR A 136 28.93 -1.74 18.56
N THR A 137 29.34 -2.92 18.08
CA THR A 137 28.67 -3.63 16.97
C THR A 137 27.24 -4.03 17.34
N THR A 138 27.03 -4.53 18.56
CA THR A 138 25.69 -4.89 19.06
C THR A 138 24.78 -3.67 19.12
N LEU A 139 25.28 -2.55 19.66
CA LEU A 139 24.53 -1.29 19.70
C LEU A 139 24.18 -0.78 18.29
N LEU A 140 25.15 -0.79 17.38
CA LEU A 140 24.94 -0.42 15.97
C LEU A 140 23.88 -1.33 15.33
N ALA A 141 23.93 -2.64 15.57
CA ALA A 141 22.95 -3.57 15.02
C ALA A 141 21.53 -3.29 15.50
N ILE A 142 21.37 -3.00 16.80
CA ILE A 142 20.07 -2.64 17.39
C ILE A 142 19.54 -1.33 16.78
N VAL A 143 20.38 -0.29 16.72
CA VAL A 143 19.97 1.05 16.27
C VAL A 143 19.74 1.11 14.76
N GLN A 144 20.60 0.48 13.95
CA GLN A 144 20.55 0.58 12.49
C GLN A 144 19.60 -0.43 11.84
N TYR A 145 19.43 -1.62 12.41
CA TYR A 145 18.65 -2.70 11.76
C TYR A 145 17.41 -3.09 12.55
N MET A 146 17.55 -3.42 13.84
CA MET A 146 16.42 -3.92 14.63
C MET A 146 15.34 -2.85 14.81
N LEU A 147 15.71 -1.65 15.30
CA LEU A 147 14.75 -0.59 15.60
C LEU A 147 13.97 -0.13 14.34
N PRO A 148 14.61 0.14 13.19
CA PRO A 148 13.89 0.49 11.97
C PRO A 148 13.00 -0.64 11.45
N ALA A 149 13.43 -1.90 11.56
CA ALA A 149 12.60 -3.04 11.15
C ALA A 149 11.34 -3.19 12.00
N TRP A 150 11.43 -2.98 13.32
CA TRP A 150 10.27 -2.97 14.21
C TRP A 150 9.34 -1.78 13.95
N ARG A 151 9.90 -0.57 13.75
CA ARG A 151 9.12 0.62 13.41
C ARG A 151 8.35 0.44 12.10
N SER A 152 8.95 -0.22 11.12
CA SER A 152 8.37 -0.40 9.78
C SER A 152 7.42 -1.61 9.69
N ARG A 153 7.22 -2.40 10.75
CA ARG A 153 6.49 -3.68 10.70
C ARG A 153 5.06 -3.53 10.16
N GLU A 154 4.35 -2.49 10.59
CA GLU A 154 2.94 -2.27 10.24
C GLU A 154 2.82 -1.74 8.81
N TYR A 155 3.75 -0.86 8.40
CA TYR A 155 3.90 -0.47 7.01
C TYR A 155 4.18 -1.68 6.10
N LEU A 156 5.10 -2.57 6.48
CA LEU A 156 5.43 -3.77 5.69
C LEU A 156 4.23 -4.72 5.56
N HIS A 157 3.41 -4.81 6.61
CA HIS A 157 2.14 -5.54 6.57
C HIS A 157 1.16 -4.89 5.58
N ASN A 158 0.94 -3.57 5.68
CA ASN A 158 0.06 -2.83 4.78
C ASN A 158 0.54 -2.86 3.34
N ARG A 159 1.85 -2.81 3.12
CA ARG A 159 2.47 -2.98 1.80
C ARG A 159 2.16 -4.34 1.21
N PHE A 160 2.27 -5.40 2.01
CA PHE A 160 1.85 -6.72 1.55
C PHE A 160 0.37 -6.74 1.16
N LEU A 161 -0.53 -6.20 1.97
CA LEU A 161 -1.97 -6.15 1.66
C LEU A 161 -2.25 -5.31 0.39
N ALA A 162 -1.68 -4.11 0.32
CA ALA A 162 -1.85 -3.16 -0.77
C ALA A 162 -1.40 -3.73 -2.12
N TRP A 163 -0.41 -4.63 -2.13
CA TRP A 163 0.12 -5.22 -3.35
C TRP A 163 -0.40 -6.62 -3.67
N THR A 164 -0.87 -7.38 -2.67
CA THR A 164 -1.27 -8.79 -2.83
C THR A 164 -2.74 -9.09 -2.62
N GLY A 165 -3.54 -8.08 -2.28
CA GLY A 165 -4.98 -8.22 -2.15
C GLY A 165 -5.68 -8.58 -3.47
N PRO A 166 -7.02 -8.61 -3.46
CA PRO A 166 -7.83 -8.87 -4.65
C PRO A 166 -7.44 -8.01 -5.86
N SER A 167 -7.66 -8.50 -7.07
CA SER A 167 -7.25 -7.81 -8.30
C SER A 167 -8.39 -7.76 -9.30
N ARG A 168 -8.37 -6.73 -10.13
CA ARG A 168 -9.24 -6.60 -11.30
C ARG A 168 -8.42 -6.87 -12.56
N THR A 169 -8.92 -7.77 -13.41
CA THR A 169 -8.31 -8.02 -14.72
C THR A 169 -9.36 -8.05 -15.81
N GLY A 170 -8.95 -7.73 -17.04
CA GLY A 170 -9.81 -7.87 -18.21
C GLY A 170 -9.81 -9.32 -18.70
N VAL A 171 -10.99 -9.90 -18.90
CA VAL A 171 -11.19 -11.20 -19.51
C VAL A 171 -12.10 -11.07 -20.72
N ASN A 172 -11.97 -11.96 -21.71
CA ASN A 172 -12.86 -11.94 -22.87
C ASN A 172 -14.31 -12.21 -22.44
N SER A 173 -15.28 -11.45 -22.95
CA SER A 173 -16.70 -11.59 -22.60
C SER A 173 -17.24 -13.00 -22.87
N ASN A 174 -16.74 -13.69 -23.90
CA ASN A 174 -17.10 -15.07 -24.21
C ASN A 174 -16.70 -16.08 -23.11
N LEU A 175 -15.75 -15.71 -22.25
CA LEU A 175 -15.24 -16.54 -21.16
C LEU A 175 -15.90 -16.24 -19.81
N GLN A 176 -16.81 -15.26 -19.76
CA GLN A 176 -17.45 -14.82 -18.51
C GLN A 176 -18.25 -15.94 -17.83
N SER A 177 -18.89 -16.83 -18.62
CA SER A 177 -19.71 -17.93 -18.09
C SER A 177 -18.91 -19.03 -17.37
N PHE A 178 -17.59 -18.92 -17.38
CA PHE A 178 -16.68 -19.83 -16.68
C PHE A 178 -16.06 -19.18 -15.43
N CYS A 179 -16.27 -17.87 -15.26
CA CYS A 179 -15.83 -17.12 -14.09
C CYS A 179 -16.85 -17.29 -12.97
N GLY A 180 -16.73 -18.40 -12.24
CA GLY A 180 -17.64 -18.76 -11.16
C GLY A 180 -17.05 -18.54 -9.76
N GLY A 181 -17.49 -19.39 -8.83
CA GLY A 181 -17.00 -19.41 -7.46
C GLY A 181 -15.67 -20.15 -7.31
N LYS A 182 -15.25 -20.31 -6.05
CA LYS A 182 -14.01 -20.99 -5.66
C LYS A 182 -13.88 -22.38 -6.31
N GLU A 183 -14.93 -23.21 -6.22
CA GLU A 183 -14.92 -24.58 -6.75
C GLU A 183 -14.76 -24.64 -8.28
N ASP A 184 -15.41 -23.72 -8.99
CA ASP A 184 -15.31 -23.63 -10.44
C ASP A 184 -13.87 -23.33 -10.86
N TRP A 185 -13.23 -22.37 -10.18
CA TRP A 185 -11.83 -22.03 -10.40
C TRP A 185 -10.87 -23.17 -10.06
N TYR A 186 -11.10 -23.94 -9.00
CA TYR A 186 -10.26 -25.12 -8.69
C TYR A 186 -10.38 -26.21 -9.76
N SER A 187 -11.60 -26.46 -10.26
CA SER A 187 -11.82 -27.42 -11.34
C SER A 187 -11.08 -26.99 -12.61
N LEU A 188 -11.23 -25.73 -13.02
CA LEU A 188 -10.54 -25.15 -14.17
C LEU A 188 -9.02 -25.19 -13.99
N ALA A 189 -8.52 -24.82 -12.82
CA ALA A 189 -7.10 -24.85 -12.48
C ALA A 189 -6.52 -26.28 -12.60
N LYS A 190 -7.22 -27.29 -12.07
CA LYS A 190 -6.78 -28.69 -12.15
C LYS A 190 -6.64 -29.13 -13.61
N GLN A 191 -7.61 -28.81 -14.45
CA GLN A 191 -7.57 -29.13 -15.87
C GLN A 191 -6.49 -28.34 -16.62
N ALA A 192 -6.29 -27.06 -16.31
CA ALA A 192 -5.25 -26.23 -16.92
C ALA A 192 -3.85 -26.74 -16.61
N LYS A 193 -3.64 -27.21 -15.37
CA LYS A 193 -2.39 -27.84 -14.95
C LYS A 193 -2.11 -29.13 -15.72
N LEU A 194 -3.13 -29.97 -15.98
CA LEU A 194 -2.97 -31.18 -16.79
C LEU A 194 -2.53 -30.87 -18.23
N ARG A 195 -2.89 -29.70 -18.76
CA ARG A 195 -2.44 -29.21 -20.06
C ARG A 195 -1.10 -28.47 -20.05
N GLY A 196 -0.40 -28.49 -18.92
CA GLY A 196 0.94 -27.89 -18.79
C GLY A 196 0.94 -26.40 -18.44
N THR A 197 -0.20 -25.79 -18.11
CA THR A 197 -0.22 -24.42 -17.57
C THR A 197 0.53 -24.40 -16.25
N ARG A 198 1.58 -23.58 -16.18
CA ARG A 198 2.44 -23.48 -14.98
C ARG A 198 1.95 -22.34 -14.08
N GLY A 199 2.06 -22.55 -12.77
CA GLY A 199 1.94 -21.46 -11.80
C GLY A 199 3.10 -20.47 -11.97
N VAL A 200 2.93 -19.23 -11.52
CA VAL A 200 4.00 -18.23 -11.65
C VAL A 200 5.14 -18.57 -10.69
N PRO A 201 6.40 -18.47 -11.13
CA PRO A 201 7.57 -18.85 -10.34
C PRO A 201 7.65 -18.20 -8.94
N SER A 202 7.14 -16.97 -8.80
CA SER A 202 7.12 -16.22 -7.53
C SER A 202 6.43 -16.96 -6.38
N ASP A 203 5.57 -17.93 -6.68
CA ASP A 203 4.77 -18.68 -5.69
C ASP A 203 5.42 -20.03 -5.33
N ASN A 204 6.46 -20.45 -6.09
CA ASN A 204 7.17 -21.71 -5.89
C ASN A 204 8.34 -21.60 -4.89
N TYR A 205 8.82 -20.38 -4.60
CA TYR A 205 9.93 -20.13 -3.67
C TYR A 205 9.53 -20.05 -2.20
N GLY A 206 8.26 -20.30 -1.87
CA GLY A 206 7.87 -20.55 -0.50
C GLY A 206 8.62 -21.77 0.02
N TRP A 207 9.43 -21.61 1.07
CA TRP A 207 9.97 -22.74 1.80
C TRP A 207 8.78 -23.65 2.13
N ARG A 208 8.82 -24.92 1.72
CA ARG A 208 7.69 -25.86 1.83
C ARG A 208 7.13 -25.98 3.26
N LEU A 209 7.89 -25.50 4.26
CA LEU A 209 7.52 -25.35 5.67
C LEU A 209 6.25 -24.50 5.88
N PHE A 210 5.96 -23.53 5.01
CA PHE A 210 4.80 -22.64 5.12
C PHE A 210 3.95 -22.65 3.85
N ARG A 211 3.61 -23.84 3.35
CA ARG A 211 2.79 -23.97 2.14
C ARG A 211 1.40 -23.37 2.39
N ILE A 212 1.05 -22.36 1.60
CA ILE A 212 -0.31 -21.81 1.56
C ILE A 212 -1.06 -22.53 0.45
N ASP A 213 -2.20 -23.11 0.79
CA ASP A 213 -3.08 -23.76 -0.18
C ASP A 213 -3.87 -22.74 -0.99
N GLY A 214 -3.97 -22.96 -2.30
CA GLY A 214 -4.65 -22.05 -3.23
C GLY A 214 -4.24 -22.25 -4.68
N ILE A 215 -4.94 -21.56 -5.57
CA ILE A 215 -4.66 -21.56 -7.01
C ILE A 215 -3.45 -20.64 -7.27
N GLN A 216 -2.38 -21.20 -7.82
CA GLN A 216 -1.12 -20.49 -8.17
C GLN A 216 -1.12 -19.93 -9.62
N MET A 217 -1.99 -20.44 -10.48
CA MET A 217 -2.07 -19.99 -11.87
C MET A 217 -2.81 -18.65 -11.96
N ASP A 218 -2.42 -17.82 -12.92
CA ASP A 218 -3.13 -16.59 -13.23
C ASP A 218 -4.52 -16.94 -13.82
N PRO A 219 -5.61 -16.26 -13.43
CA PRO A 219 -6.94 -16.54 -13.99
C PRO A 219 -6.96 -16.38 -15.52
N THR A 220 -6.22 -15.41 -16.06
CA THR A 220 -6.18 -15.22 -17.52
C THR A 220 -5.45 -16.35 -18.23
N ASP A 221 -4.40 -16.92 -17.62
CA ASP A 221 -3.67 -18.06 -18.16
C ASP A 221 -4.52 -19.34 -18.11
N ILE A 222 -5.28 -19.55 -17.02
CA ILE A 222 -6.24 -20.65 -16.90
C ILE A 222 -7.27 -20.57 -18.04
N LEU A 223 -7.87 -19.39 -18.23
CA LEU A 223 -8.89 -19.20 -19.25
C LEU A 223 -8.33 -19.34 -20.68
N LYS A 224 -7.07 -18.93 -20.92
CA LYS A 224 -6.39 -19.05 -22.22
C LYS A 224 -5.82 -20.45 -22.51
N SER A 225 -5.73 -21.33 -21.52
CA SER A 225 -5.18 -22.69 -21.68
C SER A 225 -6.02 -23.62 -22.59
N GLY A 226 -7.14 -23.15 -23.12
CA GLY A 226 -8.05 -23.91 -23.98
C GLY A 226 -8.87 -24.98 -23.23
N VAL A 227 -8.74 -25.05 -21.90
CA VAL A 227 -9.55 -25.91 -21.01
C VAL A 227 -11.02 -25.54 -21.05
N VAL A 228 -11.27 -24.26 -21.31
CA VAL A 228 -12.59 -23.66 -21.39
C VAL A 228 -13.25 -24.08 -22.71
N ASN A 229 -13.73 -25.32 -22.77
CA ASN A 229 -14.61 -25.81 -23.81
C ASN A 229 -16.01 -26.04 -23.20
N PRO A 230 -17.08 -25.44 -23.76
CA PRO A 230 -18.46 -25.64 -23.31
C PRO A 230 -18.88 -27.11 -23.18
N LEU A 231 -18.20 -28.02 -23.89
CA LEU A 231 -18.47 -29.45 -23.89
C LEU A 231 -17.80 -30.19 -22.72
N THR A 232 -16.78 -29.63 -22.07
CA THR A 232 -15.98 -30.30 -21.03
C THR A 232 -16.10 -29.68 -19.65
N VAL A 233 -16.57 -28.43 -19.55
CA VAL A 233 -16.76 -27.74 -18.27
C VAL A 233 -18.15 -27.15 -18.23
N SER A 234 -18.91 -27.51 -17.19
CA SER A 234 -20.25 -26.97 -16.96
C SER A 234 -20.18 -25.45 -16.85
N LYS A 235 -20.94 -24.74 -17.69
CA LYS A 235 -21.11 -23.30 -17.58
C LYS A 235 -21.87 -23.02 -16.28
N THR A 236 -21.28 -22.25 -15.39
CA THR A 236 -22.05 -21.71 -14.27
C THR A 236 -22.94 -20.60 -14.82
N GLN A 237 -24.26 -20.75 -14.66
CA GLN A 237 -25.21 -19.67 -14.97
C GLN A 237 -25.01 -18.41 -14.10
N LYS A 238 -24.15 -18.51 -13.07
CA LYS A 238 -23.83 -17.41 -12.16
C LYS A 238 -22.46 -16.83 -12.51
N THR A 239 -22.46 -15.71 -13.22
CA THR A 239 -21.27 -14.85 -13.40
C THR A 239 -21.00 -14.09 -12.10
N ARG A 240 -20.46 -14.79 -11.10
CA ARG A 240 -20.06 -14.16 -9.84
C ARG A 240 -18.76 -13.39 -10.07
N TYR A 241 -18.64 -12.23 -9.44
CA TYR A 241 -17.40 -11.45 -9.47
C TYR A 241 -17.01 -10.83 -10.83
N ILE A 242 -17.95 -10.72 -11.76
CA ILE A 242 -17.79 -9.94 -13.00
C ILE A 242 -18.45 -8.58 -12.79
N TYR A 243 -17.73 -7.49 -13.01
CA TYR A 243 -18.33 -6.15 -13.00
C TYR A 243 -19.09 -5.90 -14.30
N HIS A 244 -20.30 -5.38 -14.15
CA HIS A 244 -21.05 -4.72 -15.21
C HIS A 244 -20.73 -3.22 -15.16
N ASP A 245 -19.92 -2.74 -16.09
CA ASP A 245 -19.47 -1.34 -16.12
C ASP A 245 -20.35 -0.43 -16.99
N GLY A 246 -21.45 -0.95 -17.53
CA GLY A 246 -22.44 -0.17 -18.29
C GLY A 246 -21.97 0.28 -19.68
N TYR A 247 -20.82 -0.20 -20.16
CA TYR A 247 -20.35 0.13 -21.49
C TYR A 247 -20.69 -0.98 -22.50
N PRO A 248 -21.20 -0.64 -23.70
CA PRO A 248 -21.64 -1.63 -24.67
C PRO A 248 -20.49 -2.49 -25.22
N ASP A 249 -20.78 -3.79 -25.32
CA ASP A 249 -20.02 -4.93 -25.86
C ASP A 249 -18.65 -4.65 -26.50
N HIS A 250 -17.60 -4.62 -25.65
CA HIS A 250 -16.20 -4.43 -26.09
C HIS A 250 -15.41 -5.74 -26.20
N GLY A 251 -16.08 -6.89 -26.11
CA GLY A 251 -15.40 -8.20 -26.11
C GLY A 251 -14.59 -8.47 -24.83
N THR A 252 -14.57 -7.56 -23.85
CA THR A 252 -13.88 -7.74 -22.57
C THR A 252 -14.74 -7.30 -21.38
N VAL A 253 -14.70 -8.07 -20.29
CA VAL A 253 -15.36 -7.76 -19.01
C VAL A 253 -14.33 -7.73 -17.88
N SER A 254 -14.62 -7.00 -16.80
CA SER A 254 -13.72 -6.88 -15.65
C SER A 254 -14.01 -7.98 -14.64
N LEU A 255 -13.06 -8.91 -14.48
CA LEU A 255 -13.09 -9.95 -13.45
C LEU A 255 -12.45 -9.44 -12.16
N TYR A 256 -13.19 -9.56 -11.05
CA TYR A 256 -12.67 -9.46 -9.70
C TYR A 256 -12.23 -10.84 -9.20
N TRP A 257 -10.99 -10.97 -8.76
CA TRP A 257 -10.44 -12.25 -8.30
C TRP A 257 -9.46 -12.07 -7.15
N GLY A 258 -9.23 -13.14 -6.40
CA GLY A 258 -8.31 -13.15 -5.26
C GLY A 258 -8.61 -14.33 -4.34
N VAL A 259 -8.28 -14.17 -3.05
CA VAL A 259 -8.46 -15.20 -2.02
C VAL A 259 -9.93 -15.67 -1.91
N HIS A 260 -10.89 -14.75 -2.04
CA HIS A 260 -12.32 -15.07 -2.02
C HIS A 260 -12.74 -16.03 -3.15
N SER A 261 -12.00 -16.05 -4.26
CA SER A 261 -12.20 -16.97 -5.40
C SER A 261 -11.24 -18.17 -5.38
N GLY A 262 -10.45 -18.35 -4.30
CA GLY A 262 -9.53 -19.48 -4.13
C GLY A 262 -8.09 -19.25 -4.64
N PHE A 263 -7.78 -18.07 -5.15
CA PHE A 263 -6.43 -17.73 -5.62
C PHE A 263 -5.51 -17.34 -4.46
N LEU A 264 -4.21 -17.64 -4.61
CA LEU A 264 -3.22 -17.18 -3.64
C LEU A 264 -2.97 -15.67 -3.76
N PRO A 265 -2.70 -14.96 -2.64
CA PRO A 265 -2.23 -13.59 -2.67
C PRO A 265 -0.93 -13.49 -3.47
N ARG A 266 -0.94 -12.63 -4.49
CA ARG A 266 0.20 -12.38 -5.38
C ARG A 266 0.40 -10.88 -5.57
N VAL A 267 1.66 -10.46 -5.60
CA VAL A 267 2.03 -9.08 -5.94
C VAL A 267 1.61 -8.75 -7.38
N SER A 268 0.89 -7.65 -7.55
CA SER A 268 0.48 -7.15 -8.88
C SER A 268 1.68 -6.99 -9.82
N ARG A 269 1.47 -7.31 -11.12
CA ARG A 269 2.47 -7.12 -12.17
C ARG A 269 2.89 -5.65 -12.34
N SER A 270 2.07 -4.72 -11.86
CA SER A 270 2.41 -3.28 -11.81
C SER A 270 3.67 -2.97 -11.00
N ILE A 271 4.22 -3.91 -10.23
CA ILE A 271 5.46 -3.69 -9.49
C ILE A 271 6.64 -3.38 -10.41
N SER A 272 6.61 -3.87 -11.66
CA SER A 272 7.67 -3.59 -12.63
C SER A 272 7.70 -2.15 -13.11
N SER A 273 6.64 -1.37 -12.88
CA SER A 273 6.59 0.06 -13.23
C SER A 273 6.89 0.99 -12.05
N VAL A 274 7.22 0.45 -10.87
CA VAL A 274 7.47 1.25 -9.66
C VAL A 274 8.97 1.47 -9.44
N PRO A 275 9.40 2.71 -9.14
CA PRO A 275 10.78 3.00 -8.76
C PRO A 275 11.26 2.13 -7.58
N VAL A 276 12.46 1.55 -7.71
CA VAL A 276 13.01 0.59 -6.74
C VAL A 276 13.16 1.18 -5.34
N ASN A 277 13.43 2.48 -5.21
CA ASN A 277 13.50 3.19 -3.93
C ASN A 277 12.18 3.14 -3.14
N LEU A 278 11.03 3.05 -3.80
CA LEU A 278 9.73 2.91 -3.14
C LEU A 278 9.45 1.47 -2.68
N LEU A 279 10.18 0.48 -3.22
CA LEU A 279 10.02 -0.93 -2.87
C LEU A 279 10.87 -1.36 -1.67
N LYS A 280 11.67 -0.44 -1.12
CA LYS A 280 12.47 -0.66 0.10
C LYS A 280 11.59 -0.76 1.34
N SER A 281 12.13 -1.38 2.40
CA SER A 281 11.43 -1.51 3.69
C SER A 281 11.16 -0.16 4.36
N THR A 282 12.00 0.84 4.05
CA THR A 282 11.83 2.26 4.34
C THR A 282 11.86 3.04 3.02
N PRO A 283 10.70 3.31 2.40
CA PRO A 283 10.63 3.95 1.09
C PRO A 283 10.89 5.44 1.17
N PHE A 284 11.59 5.97 0.17
CA PHE A 284 11.81 7.40 0.03
C PHE A 284 11.72 7.80 -1.43
N THR A 285 11.24 9.02 -1.70
CA THR A 285 11.28 9.61 -3.04
C THR A 285 12.71 9.98 -3.41
N ASN A 286 12.97 10.26 -4.69
CA ASN A 286 14.31 10.69 -5.14
C ASN A 286 14.77 11.98 -4.45
N ASP A 287 13.83 12.82 -4.02
CA ASP A 287 14.06 14.09 -3.32
C ASP A 287 14.17 13.92 -1.79
N GLY A 288 14.14 12.68 -1.27
CA GLY A 288 14.33 12.38 0.15
C GLY A 288 13.07 12.48 1.01
N PHE A 289 11.89 12.63 0.42
CA PHE A 289 10.63 12.60 1.16
C PHE A 289 10.18 11.16 1.43
N ALA A 290 9.39 10.99 2.50
CA ALA A 290 8.76 9.72 2.84
C ALA A 290 7.93 9.18 1.67
N GLY A 291 8.10 7.89 1.33
CA GLY A 291 7.51 7.25 0.14
C GLY A 291 6.44 6.20 0.45
N GLU A 292 6.04 6.05 1.71
CA GLU A 292 5.18 4.98 2.21
C GLU A 292 3.81 5.03 1.56
N GLY A 293 3.09 6.15 1.70
CA GLY A 293 1.76 6.32 1.13
C GLY A 293 1.73 6.14 -0.39
N LEU A 294 2.78 6.60 -1.07
CA LEU A 294 2.96 6.46 -2.51
C LEU A 294 3.15 4.99 -2.94
N CYS A 295 4.00 4.23 -2.23
CA CYS A 295 4.20 2.80 -2.50
C CYS A 295 2.91 2.00 -2.28
N LEU A 296 2.16 2.32 -1.22
CA LEU A 296 0.87 1.68 -0.94
C LEU A 296 -0.16 1.99 -2.04
N ALA A 297 -0.30 3.27 -2.41
CA ALA A 297 -1.22 3.70 -3.47
C ALA A 297 -0.91 3.04 -4.81
N MET A 298 0.37 2.96 -5.21
CA MET A 298 0.77 2.30 -6.46
C MET A 298 0.37 0.81 -6.47
N GLY A 299 0.54 0.11 -5.34
CA GLY A 299 0.09 -1.28 -5.22
C GLY A 299 -1.42 -1.44 -5.37
N ILE A 300 -2.20 -0.57 -4.72
CA ILE A 300 -3.66 -0.55 -4.78
C ILE A 300 -4.15 -0.27 -6.21
N LEU A 301 -3.67 0.82 -6.81
CA LEU A 301 -4.06 1.26 -8.15
C LEU A 301 -3.61 0.27 -9.22
N GLY A 302 -2.44 -0.34 -9.03
CA GLY A 302 -1.93 -1.41 -9.87
C GLY A 302 -2.80 -2.67 -9.88
N ARG A 303 -3.63 -2.90 -8.85
CA ARG A 303 -4.64 -3.97 -8.80
C ARG A 303 -6.05 -3.51 -9.18
N ASN A 304 -6.33 -2.21 -9.07
CA ASN A 304 -7.68 -1.64 -9.17
C ASN A 304 -7.87 -0.63 -10.31
N LYS A 305 -7.03 -0.67 -11.35
CA LYS A 305 -7.11 0.27 -12.49
C LYS A 305 -8.48 0.27 -13.20
N GLY A 306 -9.16 -0.88 -13.24
CA GLY A 306 -10.36 -1.08 -14.04
C GLY A 306 -10.06 -1.07 -15.55
N LEU A 307 -11.10 -1.19 -16.38
CA LEU A 307 -10.95 -1.26 -17.84
C LEU A 307 -10.84 0.12 -18.50
N LYS A 308 -11.46 1.14 -17.93
CA LYS A 308 -11.60 2.48 -18.53
C LYS A 308 -11.25 3.61 -17.56
N PRO A 309 -10.00 3.66 -17.05
CA PRO A 309 -9.60 4.66 -16.06
C PRO A 309 -9.78 6.12 -16.53
N ARG A 310 -9.76 6.37 -17.85
CA ARG A 310 -9.97 7.70 -18.44
C ARG A 310 -11.38 8.26 -18.22
N ASN A 311 -12.36 7.38 -17.96
CA ASN A 311 -13.75 7.78 -17.82
C ASN A 311 -14.13 8.05 -16.35
N LEU A 312 -13.22 7.79 -15.41
CA LEU A 312 -13.44 8.08 -14.00
C LEU A 312 -13.75 9.57 -13.81
N VAL A 313 -14.73 9.85 -12.94
CA VAL A 313 -15.06 11.22 -12.54
C VAL A 313 -14.33 11.52 -11.24
N PHE A 314 -13.48 12.53 -11.28
CA PHE A 314 -12.75 13.03 -10.11
C PHE A 314 -12.36 14.50 -10.34
N ASN A 315 -13.32 15.40 -10.12
CA ASN A 315 -13.21 16.84 -10.42
C ASN A 315 -12.42 17.59 -9.34
N MET A 316 -11.15 17.22 -9.17
CA MET A 316 -10.27 17.86 -8.20
C MET A 316 -9.82 19.25 -8.68
N ASN A 317 -9.90 20.23 -7.78
CA ASN A 317 -9.29 21.56 -7.97
C ASN A 317 -8.56 21.99 -6.68
N GLY A 318 -7.84 23.11 -6.73
CA GLY A 318 -7.03 23.59 -5.60
C GLY A 318 -7.85 23.83 -4.33
N ALA A 319 -9.00 24.50 -4.44
CA ALA A 319 -9.86 24.80 -3.30
C ALA A 319 -10.47 23.53 -2.68
N LEU A 320 -10.92 22.59 -3.52
CA LEU A 320 -11.48 21.31 -3.08
C LEU A 320 -10.42 20.41 -2.44
N SER A 321 -9.20 20.43 -2.97
CA SER A 321 -8.07 19.71 -2.38
C SER A 321 -7.77 20.22 -0.96
N THR A 322 -7.77 21.54 -0.75
CA THR A 322 -7.65 22.15 0.58
C THR A 322 -8.84 21.82 1.48
N GLN A 323 -10.06 21.81 0.96
CA GLN A 323 -11.24 21.41 1.72
C GLN A 323 -11.14 19.95 2.17
N LEU A 324 -10.83 19.02 1.26
CA LEU A 324 -10.64 17.59 1.57
C LEU A 324 -9.54 17.35 2.60
N GLU A 325 -8.49 18.16 2.55
CA GLU A 325 -7.40 18.14 3.51
C GLU A 325 -7.89 18.54 4.90
N ASN A 326 -8.61 19.66 5.01
CA ASN A 326 -9.13 20.20 6.28
C ASN A 326 -10.26 19.37 6.88
N ASP A 327 -11.10 18.76 6.04
CA ASP A 327 -12.22 17.91 6.46
C ASP A 327 -11.78 16.45 6.69
N SER A 328 -10.51 16.11 6.47
CA SER A 328 -9.98 14.76 6.67
C SER A 328 -9.98 14.36 8.14
N THR A 329 -10.35 13.11 8.41
CA THR A 329 -10.14 12.49 9.74
C THR A 329 -8.66 12.48 10.14
N TRP A 330 -7.75 12.53 9.17
CA TRP A 330 -6.30 12.50 9.35
C TRP A 330 -5.67 13.90 9.40
N TYR A 331 -6.47 14.95 9.51
CA TYR A 331 -5.95 16.31 9.65
C TYR A 331 -5.13 16.48 10.95
N PRO A 332 -4.00 17.23 10.94
CA PRO A 332 -3.42 17.97 9.82
C PRO A 332 -2.60 17.07 8.87
N ARG A 333 -2.68 17.36 7.57
CA ARG A 333 -1.94 16.65 6.52
C ARG A 333 -0.72 17.46 6.07
N PRO A 334 0.41 16.84 5.68
CA PRO A 334 1.64 17.54 5.33
C PRO A 334 1.46 18.41 4.08
N ALA A 335 1.76 19.69 4.31
CA ALA A 335 1.30 20.86 3.58
C ALA A 335 1.97 21.05 2.21
N LYS A 336 1.17 20.95 1.13
CA LYS A 336 1.41 21.45 -0.24
C LYS A 336 2.63 20.92 -1.02
N THR A 337 3.82 20.85 -0.42
CA THR A 337 5.07 20.51 -1.10
C THR A 337 5.08 19.06 -1.58
N LEU A 338 4.65 18.12 -0.73
CA LEU A 338 4.53 16.70 -1.10
C LEU A 338 3.59 16.47 -2.29
N ARG A 339 2.49 17.24 -2.36
CA ARG A 339 1.51 17.15 -3.45
C ARG A 339 2.15 17.47 -4.81
N SER A 340 3.01 18.48 -4.88
CA SER A 340 3.74 18.83 -6.11
C SER A 340 4.73 17.74 -6.52
N TYR A 341 5.45 17.14 -5.58
CA TYR A 341 6.38 16.04 -5.87
C TYR A 341 5.66 14.77 -6.33
N TYR A 342 4.61 14.35 -5.60
CA TYR A 342 3.83 13.18 -5.95
C TYR A 342 3.16 13.34 -7.30
N ARG A 343 2.69 14.56 -7.62
CA ARG A 343 2.11 14.88 -8.92
C ARG A 343 3.08 14.57 -10.06
N LYS A 344 4.30 15.12 -10.01
CA LYS A 344 5.30 14.90 -11.07
C LYS A 344 5.52 13.40 -11.33
N LEU A 345 5.77 12.64 -10.27
CA LEU A 345 6.02 11.21 -10.40
C LEU A 345 4.79 10.42 -10.91
N LEU A 346 3.59 10.74 -10.43
CA LEU A 346 2.37 10.04 -10.82
C LEU A 346 1.88 10.43 -12.21
N GLU A 347 2.17 11.65 -12.67
CA GLU A 347 1.97 12.06 -14.06
C GLU A 347 2.89 11.27 -15.00
N ASP A 348 4.16 11.08 -14.63
CA ASP A 348 5.12 10.29 -15.42
C ASP A 348 4.66 8.82 -15.56
N ILE A 349 4.12 8.22 -14.50
CA ILE A 349 3.71 6.80 -14.48
C ILE A 349 2.29 6.59 -15.03
N TYR A 350 1.34 7.44 -14.67
CA TYR A 350 -0.09 7.25 -14.93
C TYR A 350 -0.72 8.30 -15.85
N GLY A 351 0.03 9.28 -16.37
CA GLY A 351 -0.49 10.36 -17.20
C GLY A 351 -1.32 9.88 -18.41
N GLY A 352 -0.94 8.74 -19.00
CA GLY A 352 -1.69 8.11 -20.10
C GLY A 352 -3.09 7.59 -19.73
N LEU A 353 -3.44 7.54 -18.44
CA LEU A 353 -4.72 7.04 -17.90
C LEU A 353 -5.76 8.14 -17.67
N GLY A 354 -5.38 9.40 -17.88
CA GLY A 354 -6.27 10.56 -17.73
C GLY A 354 -6.06 11.31 -16.40
N ASN A 355 -6.30 12.62 -16.43
CA ASN A 355 -6.13 13.50 -15.28
C ASN A 355 -6.94 13.08 -14.04
N PRO A 356 -8.21 12.63 -14.15
CA PRO A 356 -8.96 12.17 -12.98
C PRO A 356 -8.29 11.02 -12.22
N PHE A 357 -7.70 10.07 -12.96
CA PHE A 357 -6.96 8.95 -12.37
C PHE A 357 -5.72 9.43 -11.61
N VAL A 358 -4.95 10.34 -12.22
CA VAL A 358 -3.73 10.90 -11.60
C VAL A 358 -4.08 11.71 -10.34
N CYS A 359 -5.11 12.56 -10.39
CA CYS A 359 -5.56 13.32 -9.23
C CYS A 359 -5.99 12.41 -8.06
N ALA A 360 -6.76 11.36 -8.34
CA ALA A 360 -7.14 10.39 -7.33
C ALA A 360 -5.93 9.61 -6.79
N ALA A 361 -4.95 9.29 -7.65
CA ALA A 361 -3.71 8.63 -7.22
C ALA A 361 -2.88 9.51 -6.26
N ILE A 362 -2.79 10.81 -6.54
CA ILE A 362 -2.11 11.77 -5.67
C ILE A 362 -2.80 11.82 -4.32
N GLU A 363 -4.12 12.02 -4.30
CA GLU A 363 -4.86 12.12 -3.04
C GLU A 363 -4.82 10.81 -2.23
N LEU A 364 -4.94 9.65 -2.89
CA LEU A 364 -4.80 8.36 -2.22
C LEU A 364 -3.40 8.23 -1.58
N SER A 365 -2.36 8.59 -2.32
CA SER A 365 -0.96 8.52 -1.83
C SER A 365 -0.75 9.40 -0.62
N LEU A 366 -1.30 10.61 -0.65
CA LEU A 366 -1.22 11.53 0.48
C LEU A 366 -2.05 11.02 1.67
N ILE A 367 -3.26 10.47 1.45
CA ILE A 367 -4.11 10.02 2.57
C ILE A 367 -3.46 8.81 3.26
N LEU A 368 -2.92 7.88 2.49
CA LEU A 368 -2.22 6.70 3.02
C LEU A 368 -0.91 7.03 3.74
N MET A 369 -0.33 8.21 3.48
CA MET A 369 0.82 8.70 4.22
C MET A 369 0.43 9.14 5.64
N ASP A 370 -0.78 9.68 5.81
CA ASP A 370 -1.26 10.28 7.06
C ASP A 370 -2.10 9.31 7.90
N ALA A 371 -2.80 8.38 7.24
CA ALA A 371 -3.66 7.40 7.89
C ALA A 371 -2.84 6.46 8.79
N THR A 372 -3.41 6.11 9.96
CA THR A 372 -2.76 5.18 10.88
C THR A 372 -2.59 3.80 10.21
N PRO A 373 -1.50 3.06 10.51
CA PRO A 373 -1.30 1.76 9.89
C PRO A 373 -2.44 0.78 10.15
N THR A 374 -3.08 0.86 11.32
CA THR A 374 -4.25 0.05 11.68
C THR A 374 -5.47 0.40 10.83
N ALA A 375 -5.75 1.68 10.59
CA ALA A 375 -6.86 2.09 9.74
C ALA A 375 -6.67 1.64 8.29
N VAL A 376 -5.45 1.79 7.74
CA VAL A 376 -5.11 1.31 6.40
C VAL A 376 -5.28 -0.21 6.30
N ALA A 377 -4.83 -0.97 7.31
CA ALA A 377 -5.00 -2.42 7.36
C ALA A 377 -6.48 -2.79 7.34
N SER A 378 -7.29 -2.20 8.23
CA SER A 378 -8.73 -2.44 8.30
C SER A 378 -9.42 -2.12 6.97
N TRP A 379 -9.10 -0.98 6.36
CA TRP A 379 -9.65 -0.55 5.08
C TRP A 379 -9.34 -1.51 3.94
N LEU A 380 -8.07 -1.97 3.82
CA LEU A 380 -7.66 -2.97 2.83
C LEU A 380 -8.29 -4.35 3.09
N THR A 381 -8.41 -4.77 4.35
CA THR A 381 -9.00 -6.08 4.67
C THR A 381 -10.50 -6.16 4.37
N THR A 382 -11.20 -5.03 4.47
CA THR A 382 -12.63 -4.93 4.10
C THR A 382 -12.82 -4.80 2.58
N GLY A 383 -11.74 -4.58 1.81
CA GLY A 383 -11.81 -4.45 0.36
C GLY A 383 -12.32 -3.09 -0.12
N CYS A 384 -12.26 -2.05 0.73
CA CYS A 384 -12.76 -0.72 0.41
C CYS A 384 -11.95 -0.02 -0.68
N GLU A 385 -10.77 -0.55 -1.07
CA GLU A 385 -10.03 -0.05 -2.20
C GLU A 385 -10.72 -0.35 -3.54
N HIS A 386 -11.53 -1.40 -3.62
CA HIS A 386 -12.24 -1.80 -4.84
C HIS A 386 -13.67 -1.24 -4.88
N GLN A 387 -14.18 -1.05 -6.11
CA GLN A 387 -15.62 -0.85 -6.33
C GLN A 387 -16.39 -2.04 -5.73
N SER A 388 -17.47 -1.80 -4.99
CA SER A 388 -18.23 -2.91 -4.40
C SER A 388 -18.86 -3.79 -5.49
N ILE A 389 -18.35 -5.02 -5.60
CA ILE A 389 -18.90 -6.03 -6.50
C ILE A 389 -20.31 -6.44 -6.08
N GLN A 390 -20.61 -6.44 -4.77
CA GLN A 390 -21.94 -6.75 -4.27
C GLN A 390 -22.95 -5.69 -4.72
N VAL A 391 -22.61 -4.40 -4.58
CA VAL A 391 -23.45 -3.31 -5.07
C VAL A 391 -23.64 -3.39 -6.58
N ASN A 392 -22.58 -3.70 -7.33
CA ASN A 392 -22.67 -3.84 -8.79
C ASN A 392 -23.61 -4.98 -9.22
N GLU A 393 -23.51 -6.15 -8.59
CA GLU A 393 -24.42 -7.28 -8.83
C GLU A 393 -25.86 -6.95 -8.42
N ASP A 394 -26.06 -6.24 -7.31
CA ASP A 394 -27.39 -5.87 -6.83
C ASP A 394 -28.05 -4.81 -7.71
N LEU A 395 -27.31 -3.82 -8.20
CA LEU A 395 -27.80 -2.89 -9.22
C LEU A 395 -28.25 -3.66 -10.46
N LYS A 396 -27.45 -4.61 -10.94
CA LYS A 396 -27.81 -5.41 -12.12
C LYS A 396 -29.05 -6.29 -11.89
N ARG A 397 -29.20 -6.88 -10.70
CA ARG A 397 -30.38 -7.68 -10.31
C ARG A 397 -31.68 -6.87 -10.22
N HIS A 398 -31.56 -5.57 -9.96
CA HIS A 398 -32.69 -4.64 -9.85
C HIS A 398 -32.81 -3.75 -11.09
N ASP A 399 -32.42 -4.28 -12.25
CA ASP A 399 -32.60 -3.68 -13.58
C ASP A 399 -32.04 -2.27 -13.73
N ALA A 400 -30.92 -1.96 -13.05
CA ALA A 400 -30.18 -0.73 -13.31
C ALA A 400 -29.77 -0.65 -14.79
N ASN A 401 -30.01 0.50 -15.41
CA ASN A 401 -29.67 0.70 -16.81
C ASN A 401 -28.15 0.89 -17.01
N ASP A 402 -27.71 0.85 -18.27
CA ASP A 402 -26.29 0.93 -18.61
C ASP A 402 -25.65 2.26 -18.17
N GLU A 403 -26.37 3.38 -18.24
CA GLU A 403 -25.85 4.68 -17.76
C GLU A 403 -25.71 4.73 -16.23
N GLU A 404 -26.58 4.05 -15.48
CA GLU A 404 -26.45 3.91 -14.02
C GLU A 404 -25.27 3.02 -13.62
N LEU A 405 -25.06 1.91 -14.32
CA LEU A 405 -23.90 1.03 -14.10
C LEU A 405 -22.59 1.73 -14.46
N LYS A 406 -22.61 2.52 -15.53
CA LYS A 406 -21.50 3.38 -15.94
C LYS A 406 -21.21 4.45 -14.90
N ALA A 407 -22.23 5.16 -14.41
CA ALA A 407 -22.05 6.11 -13.31
C ALA A 407 -21.44 5.46 -12.06
N HIS A 408 -21.84 4.22 -11.72
CA HIS A 408 -21.28 3.50 -10.57
C HIS A 408 -19.79 3.18 -10.77
N TYR A 409 -19.39 2.81 -11.98
CA TYR A 409 -17.97 2.64 -12.31
C TYR A 409 -17.21 3.96 -12.21
N GLU A 410 -17.76 5.03 -12.80
CA GLU A 410 -17.09 6.32 -12.94
C GLU A 410 -16.95 7.06 -11.59
N SER A 411 -17.89 6.89 -10.66
CA SER A 411 -17.83 7.46 -9.30
C SER A 411 -16.94 6.66 -8.34
N SER A 412 -16.46 5.48 -8.73
CA SER A 412 -15.79 4.55 -7.82
C SER A 412 -14.55 5.15 -7.15
N TYR A 413 -13.76 5.98 -7.83
CA TYR A 413 -12.56 6.54 -7.21
C TYR A 413 -12.90 7.64 -6.18
N VAL A 414 -14.02 8.34 -6.34
CA VAL A 414 -14.54 9.24 -5.30
C VAL A 414 -14.92 8.44 -4.06
N SER A 415 -15.71 7.37 -4.21
CA SER A 415 -16.08 6.51 -3.07
C SER A 415 -14.85 5.93 -2.37
N MET A 416 -13.81 5.53 -3.12
CA MET A 416 -12.55 5.06 -2.57
C MET A 416 -11.88 6.13 -1.69
N ILE A 417 -11.67 7.33 -2.23
CA ILE A 417 -11.00 8.42 -1.52
C ILE A 417 -11.79 8.85 -0.29
N ILE A 418 -13.10 9.03 -0.43
CA ILE A 418 -13.97 9.45 0.66
C ILE A 418 -13.98 8.41 1.79
N SER A 419 -14.03 7.11 1.46
CA SER A 419 -14.09 6.03 2.45
C SER A 419 -12.92 6.02 3.41
N ILE A 420 -11.70 6.29 2.93
CA ILE A 420 -10.51 6.35 3.79
C ILE A 420 -10.32 7.74 4.39
N ASN A 421 -10.64 8.82 3.68
CA ASN A 421 -10.45 10.18 4.18
C ASN A 421 -11.38 10.55 5.35
N ASN A 422 -12.57 9.94 5.41
CA ASN A 422 -13.62 10.26 6.39
C ASN A 422 -14.02 9.03 7.21
N MET A 423 -13.14 8.04 7.31
CA MET A 423 -13.37 6.83 8.09
C MET A 423 -13.53 7.21 9.57
N LYS A 424 -14.63 6.80 10.22
CA LYS A 424 -14.78 6.92 11.66
C LYS A 424 -13.84 5.96 12.36
N ASP A 425 -12.62 6.40 12.63
CA ASP A 425 -11.73 5.67 13.50
C ASP A 425 -12.15 5.94 14.95
N GLY A 426 -13.09 5.13 15.45
CA GLY A 426 -13.49 5.18 16.85
C GLY A 426 -12.31 4.79 17.75
N LYS A 427 -11.45 5.75 18.10
CA LYS A 427 -10.36 5.62 19.08
C LYS A 427 -9.64 4.25 19.01
N VAL A 428 -9.14 3.84 17.85
CA VAL A 428 -8.45 2.54 17.67
C VAL A 428 -7.09 2.47 18.38
N GLY A 429 -6.71 3.49 19.16
CA GLY A 429 -5.53 3.46 20.01
C GLY A 429 -5.72 2.91 21.43
N GLN A 430 -6.91 2.98 22.03
CA GLN A 430 -7.04 2.76 23.48
C GLN A 430 -8.42 2.16 23.87
N TYR A 431 -8.44 0.85 24.14
CA TYR A 431 -9.45 0.13 24.94
C TYR A 431 -10.82 -0.24 24.35
N ASN A 432 -11.08 -0.14 23.05
CA ASN A 432 -12.35 -0.65 22.49
C ASN A 432 -12.15 -1.89 21.60
N HIS A 433 -12.64 -3.03 22.07
CA HIS A 433 -12.77 -4.29 21.32
C HIS A 433 -13.82 -4.25 20.19
N GLY A 434 -14.39 -3.09 19.88
CA GLY A 434 -15.27 -2.90 18.73
C GLY A 434 -14.44 -2.64 17.47
N LYS A 435 -14.54 -3.52 16.47
CA LYS A 435 -13.96 -3.27 15.15
C LYS A 435 -14.60 -2.01 14.57
N ALA A 436 -13.82 -0.98 14.25
CA ALA A 436 -14.31 0.14 13.44
C ALA A 436 -14.94 -0.44 12.16
N GLN A 437 -16.23 -0.20 11.95
CA GLN A 437 -16.91 -0.64 10.74
C GLN A 437 -16.49 0.28 9.60
N VAL A 438 -15.61 -0.22 8.74
CA VAL A 438 -15.17 0.49 7.53
C VAL A 438 -16.23 0.32 6.45
N VAL A 439 -16.67 1.43 5.86
CA VAL A 439 -17.66 1.43 4.77
C VAL A 439 -17.16 2.25 3.59
N ARG A 440 -17.64 1.89 2.41
CA ARG A 440 -17.41 2.62 1.17
C ARG A 440 -18.74 3.22 0.67
N PRO A 441 -18.82 4.54 0.40
CA PRO A 441 -20.05 5.20 0.00
C PRO A 441 -20.34 5.04 -1.50
N ASP A 442 -20.58 3.81 -1.96
CA ASP A 442 -20.80 3.56 -3.39
C ASP A 442 -22.19 4.05 -3.85
N ILE A 443 -23.25 3.88 -3.05
CA ILE A 443 -24.62 4.25 -3.44
C ILE A 443 -24.85 5.75 -3.40
N ILE A 444 -24.41 6.44 -2.36
CA ILE A 444 -24.55 7.90 -2.28
C ILE A 444 -23.72 8.58 -3.38
N CYS A 445 -22.46 8.17 -3.60
CA CYS A 445 -21.65 8.72 -4.69
C CYS A 445 -22.26 8.45 -6.07
N LEU A 446 -22.82 7.26 -6.31
CA LEU A 446 -23.57 6.97 -7.52
C LEU A 446 -24.74 7.96 -7.69
N GLY A 447 -25.55 8.15 -6.66
CA GLY A 447 -26.67 9.09 -6.69
C GLY A 447 -26.27 10.53 -6.96
N LEU A 448 -25.17 10.99 -6.34
CA LEU A 448 -24.63 12.33 -6.56
C LEU A 448 -24.19 12.52 -8.01
N LEU A 449 -23.54 11.54 -8.62
CA LEU A 449 -23.12 11.62 -10.02
C LEU A 449 -24.32 11.61 -10.97
N LEU A 450 -25.32 10.76 -10.73
CA LEU A 450 -26.56 10.75 -11.51
C LEU A 450 -27.27 12.10 -11.44
N LYS A 451 -27.31 12.71 -10.25
CA LYS A 451 -27.90 14.03 -10.06
C LYS A 451 -27.10 15.13 -10.76
N ALA A 452 -25.77 15.06 -10.72
CA ALA A 452 -24.88 15.98 -11.46
C ALA A 452 -25.13 15.93 -12.98
N ARG A 453 -25.60 14.79 -13.50
CA ARG A 453 -25.96 14.57 -14.90
C ARG A 453 -27.40 14.97 -15.23
N GLY A 454 -28.18 15.44 -14.26
CA GLY A 454 -29.60 15.74 -14.45
C GLY A 454 -30.45 14.50 -14.76
N MET A 455 -30.00 13.30 -14.37
CA MET A 455 -30.77 12.08 -14.57
C MET A 455 -31.94 12.02 -13.58
N PRO A 456 -33.09 11.42 -13.96
CA PRO A 456 -34.20 11.24 -13.04
C PRO A 456 -33.84 10.27 -11.92
N LYS A 457 -34.62 10.31 -10.83
CA LYS A 457 -34.48 9.38 -9.70
C LYS A 457 -34.56 7.92 -10.18
N PRO A 458 -33.52 7.09 -9.94
CA PRO A 458 -33.55 5.70 -10.32
C PRO A 458 -34.64 4.91 -9.59
N THR A 459 -35.22 3.91 -10.23
CA THR A 459 -36.27 3.05 -9.65
C THR A 459 -35.78 2.31 -8.41
N TRP A 460 -34.54 1.81 -8.45
CA TRP A 460 -33.90 1.11 -7.33
C TRP A 460 -33.59 2.02 -6.13
N TRP A 461 -33.52 3.34 -6.33
CA TRP A 461 -33.18 4.30 -5.29
C TRP A 461 -34.14 4.25 -4.09
N GLY A 462 -35.42 3.99 -4.34
CA GLY A 462 -36.46 3.93 -3.31
C GLY A 462 -36.53 2.59 -2.55
N MET A 463 -35.83 1.55 -3.00
CA MET A 463 -35.96 0.20 -2.46
C MET A 463 -35.26 0.05 -1.10
N GLN A 464 -35.85 -0.77 -0.20
CA GLN A 464 -35.35 -0.97 1.16
C GLN A 464 -33.87 -1.38 1.23
N LYS A 465 -33.43 -2.21 0.29
CA LYS A 465 -32.04 -2.68 0.20
C LYS A 465 -31.06 -1.52 -0.01
N PHE A 466 -31.32 -0.65 -0.98
CA PHE A 466 -30.47 0.51 -1.26
C PHE A 466 -30.59 1.59 -0.17
N ARG A 467 -31.75 1.73 0.47
CA ARG A 467 -31.87 2.56 1.69
C ARG A 467 -30.95 2.06 2.80
N SER A 468 -30.91 0.74 3.03
CA SER A 468 -30.03 0.16 4.05
C SER A 468 -28.54 0.38 3.75
N TYR A 469 -28.15 0.35 2.48
CA TYR A 469 -26.78 0.76 2.09
C TYR A 469 -26.52 2.21 2.43
N ARG A 470 -27.39 3.16 2.04
CA ARG A 470 -27.21 4.58 2.36
C ARG A 470 -27.15 4.86 3.86
N GLN A 471 -28.04 4.25 4.64
CA GLN A 471 -28.02 4.36 6.11
C GLN A 471 -26.71 3.82 6.70
N GLY A 472 -26.20 2.71 6.15
CA GLY A 472 -24.89 2.16 6.53
C GLY A 472 -23.74 3.10 6.15
N GLU A 473 -23.78 3.71 4.96
CA GLU A 473 -22.78 4.68 4.51
C GLU A 473 -22.76 5.93 5.42
N ASP A 474 -23.93 6.45 5.79
CA ASP A 474 -24.08 7.64 6.65
C ASP A 474 -23.70 7.39 8.11
N ALA A 475 -24.06 6.21 8.65
CA ALA A 475 -23.74 5.86 10.02
C ALA A 475 -22.22 5.77 10.27
N HIS A 476 -21.44 5.38 9.27
CA HIS A 476 -20.03 4.99 9.45
C HIS A 476 -19.00 5.99 8.90
N LEU A 477 -19.43 7.07 8.24
CA LEU A 477 -18.55 8.16 7.78
C LEU A 477 -18.88 9.49 8.49
N ASP A 478 -17.89 10.36 8.67
CA ASP A 478 -18.06 11.63 9.40
C ASP A 478 -18.80 12.71 8.60
N PHE A 479 -19.76 13.39 9.23
CA PHE A 479 -20.86 14.16 8.62
C PHE A 479 -20.49 15.11 7.44
N LYS A 480 -19.26 15.61 7.34
CA LYS A 480 -18.85 16.58 6.31
C LYS A 480 -18.48 15.98 4.96
N TRP A 481 -18.38 14.65 4.85
CA TRP A 481 -17.88 13.99 3.64
C TRP A 481 -18.75 14.20 2.39
N LYS A 482 -20.06 14.40 2.58
CA LYS A 482 -21.07 14.48 1.51
C LYS A 482 -20.86 15.67 0.58
N ASP A 483 -20.49 16.82 1.12
CA ASP A 483 -20.25 18.04 0.34
C ASP A 483 -18.99 17.92 -0.52
N ALA A 484 -17.92 17.35 0.05
CA ALA A 484 -16.70 17.07 -0.69
C ALA A 484 -16.93 16.04 -1.81
N ALA A 485 -17.71 14.98 -1.53
CA ALA A 485 -18.10 14.00 -2.54
C ALA A 485 -18.93 14.62 -3.68
N ALA A 486 -19.90 15.48 -3.36
CA ALA A 486 -20.71 16.19 -4.35
C ALA A 486 -19.84 17.05 -5.28
N LYS A 487 -18.93 17.84 -4.72
CA LYS A 487 -17.97 18.67 -5.47
C LYS A 487 -17.04 17.85 -6.35
N LEU A 488 -16.50 16.73 -5.85
CA LEU A 488 -15.67 15.82 -6.64
C LEU A 488 -16.42 15.21 -7.82
N LEU A 489 -17.74 15.06 -7.72
CA LEU A 489 -18.60 14.51 -8.77
C LEU A 489 -19.22 15.58 -9.69
N GLY A 490 -18.92 16.86 -9.47
CA GLY A 490 -19.33 17.98 -10.33
C GLY A 490 -20.58 18.74 -9.88
N LEU A 491 -21.08 18.50 -8.67
CA LEU A 491 -22.12 19.35 -8.07
C LEU A 491 -21.48 20.55 -7.33
N PRO A 492 -22.18 21.70 -7.22
CA PRO A 492 -21.66 22.85 -6.46
C PRO A 492 -21.56 22.58 -4.96
N SER A 493 -22.51 21.81 -4.41
CA SER A 493 -22.57 21.39 -3.01
C SER A 493 -23.42 20.13 -2.88
N TYR A 494 -23.41 19.53 -1.69
CA TYR A 494 -24.40 18.49 -1.38
C TYR A 494 -25.83 19.09 -1.44
N PRO A 495 -26.81 18.44 -2.09
CA PRO A 495 -28.16 18.96 -2.16
C PRO A 495 -28.82 19.03 -0.78
N ASN A 496 -29.45 20.16 -0.46
CA ASN A 496 -30.23 20.32 0.76
C ASN A 496 -31.51 19.47 0.68
N GLY A 497 -31.65 18.49 1.57
CA GLY A 497 -32.82 17.63 1.69
C GLY A 497 -32.61 16.61 2.81
N CYS A 498 -33.68 16.17 3.46
CA CYS A 498 -33.63 15.09 4.46
C CYS A 498 -33.10 13.80 3.81
N GLU A 499 -32.61 12.83 4.58
CA GLU A 499 -31.88 11.63 4.12
C GLU A 499 -32.62 10.68 3.14
N ASP A 500 -33.78 11.02 2.59
CA ASP A 500 -34.43 10.32 1.46
C ASP A 500 -34.91 11.30 0.34
N ASP A 501 -34.74 12.61 0.56
CA ASP A 501 -35.28 13.75 -0.22
C ASP A 501 -34.25 14.43 -1.14
N TYR A 502 -33.04 13.89 -1.28
CA TYR A 502 -32.03 14.43 -2.20
C TYR A 502 -32.46 14.43 -3.68
N TRP A 503 -33.57 13.78 -4.02
CA TRP A 503 -34.20 13.80 -5.35
C TRP A 503 -35.49 14.60 -5.42
N VAL A 504 -35.91 15.26 -4.35
CA VAL A 504 -37.05 16.19 -4.39
C VAL A 504 -36.57 17.46 -5.09
N GLU A 505 -37.17 17.76 -6.24
CA GLU A 505 -37.04 19.07 -6.86
C GLU A 505 -37.58 20.09 -5.86
N SER A 506 -36.74 21.07 -5.50
CA SER A 506 -37.25 22.29 -4.90
C SER A 506 -38.11 23.00 -5.95
N TYR A 507 -39.40 22.69 -5.98
CA TYR A 507 -40.42 23.51 -6.65
C TYR A 507 -40.57 24.81 -5.87
N GLU A 508 -39.58 25.70 -5.90
CA GLU A 508 -39.69 27.12 -5.58
C GLU A 508 -38.31 27.78 -5.64
N THR A 509 -38.06 28.49 -6.75
CA THR A 509 -37.65 29.91 -6.82
C THR A 509 -36.95 30.16 -8.16
N ASN A 510 -37.75 30.36 -9.22
CA ASN A 510 -37.36 31.18 -10.38
C ASN A 510 -38.58 31.50 -11.27
N LYS A 511 -39.65 31.99 -10.64
CA LYS A 511 -40.77 32.63 -11.37
C LYS A 511 -40.85 34.15 -11.20
N GLU A 512 -39.93 34.76 -10.45
CA GLU A 512 -39.87 36.22 -10.31
C GLU A 512 -38.45 36.74 -10.53
N SER A 513 -37.97 36.69 -11.77
CA SER A 513 -37.05 37.72 -12.25
C SER A 513 -37.05 37.77 -13.78
N VAL A 514 -37.65 38.86 -14.29
CA VAL A 514 -37.44 39.47 -15.60
C VAL A 514 -38.28 38.94 -16.77
N LEU A 515 -39.59 39.17 -16.64
CA LEU A 515 -40.43 39.59 -17.75
C LEU A 515 -40.38 41.13 -17.78
N ARG A 516 -39.55 41.70 -18.67
CA ARG A 516 -39.69 43.04 -19.30
C ARG A 516 -38.40 43.44 -20.03
N ILE A 517 -38.27 43.00 -21.28
CA ILE A 517 -37.74 43.86 -22.35
C ILE A 517 -38.67 43.65 -23.55
N SER A 518 -39.71 44.47 -23.61
CA SER A 518 -40.49 44.68 -24.82
C SER A 518 -39.90 45.89 -25.55
N ILE A 519 -39.51 45.62 -26.79
CA ILE A 519 -39.16 46.50 -27.89
C ILE A 519 -39.87 47.87 -27.83
N SER A 520 -39.10 48.96 -27.93
CA SER A 520 -39.62 50.23 -28.47
C SER A 520 -38.78 50.64 -29.67
N GLU A 521 -39.40 50.59 -30.85
CA GLU A 521 -38.98 51.31 -32.05
C GLU A 521 -38.99 52.82 -31.78
N GLY A 522 -38.00 53.53 -32.30
CA GLY A 522 -37.87 54.98 -32.11
C GLY A 522 -36.75 55.59 -32.96
N VAL A 523 -37.01 55.67 -34.26
CA VAL A 523 -36.64 56.75 -35.21
C VAL A 523 -35.47 57.66 -34.78
N VAL A 524 -34.35 57.59 -35.50
CA VAL A 524 -33.31 58.63 -35.53
C VAL A 524 -33.41 59.38 -36.85
N THR A 525 -33.79 60.66 -36.77
CA THR A 525 -33.67 61.64 -37.86
C THR A 525 -33.02 62.91 -37.33
N THR A 526 -32.01 63.37 -38.07
CA THR A 526 -31.48 64.75 -38.27
C THR A 526 -30.93 65.47 -37.04
N ALA A 527 -29.63 65.77 -36.97
CA ALA A 527 -28.86 66.80 -37.70
C ALA A 527 -28.73 68.11 -36.90
N ASP A 528 -27.50 68.64 -36.98
CA ASP A 528 -27.05 70.01 -36.70
C ASP A 528 -26.80 70.51 -35.26
N GLY A 529 -25.58 71.01 -35.06
CA GLY A 529 -25.38 72.25 -34.30
C GLY A 529 -24.12 72.38 -33.45
N ASN A 530 -22.99 72.73 -34.10
CA ASN A 530 -21.94 73.67 -33.64
C ASN A 530 -21.18 73.40 -32.33
N LEU A 531 -19.90 72.99 -32.43
CA LEU A 531 -18.71 73.85 -32.52
C LEU A 531 -17.45 72.99 -32.71
#